data_AF-A0A7J4PUZ6-F1
#
_entry.id   AF-A0A7J4PUZ6-F1
#
_cell.length_a   1.000
_cell.length_b   1.000
_cell.length_c   1.000
_cell.angle_alpha   90.00
_cell.angle_beta   90.00
_cell.angle_gamma   90.00
#
_symmetry.space_group_name_H-M   'P 1'
#
loop_
_entity.id
_entity.type
_entity.pdbx_description
1 polymer ?
#
loop_
_entity_poly.entity_id
_entity_poly.type
_entity_poly.pdbx_seq_one_letter_code
_entity_poly.pdbx_strand_id
1 'polypeptide(L)' 'SGAGDSSVAGFIYGQVSGKNIKESLIYATASGTATTLRRGTALAQKEDIEKIVPQVELEIISED' A
#
# COMPACT_ATOMS: atom_id res chain seq x y z
N SER A 1 -8.27 -13.08 2.96
CA SER A 1 -7.09 -13.03 3.87
C SER A 1 -5.85 -12.86 3.02
N GLY A 2 -4.88 -12.03 3.43
CA GLY A 2 -3.71 -11.68 2.60
C GLY A 2 -3.30 -10.20 2.61
N ALA A 3 -3.91 -9.38 3.48
CA ALA A 3 -3.60 -7.95 3.56
C ALA A 3 -2.13 -7.69 3.93
N GLY A 4 -1.54 -8.50 4.82
CA GLY A 4 -0.12 -8.38 5.18
C GLY A 4 0.82 -8.63 3.99
N ASP A 5 0.62 -9.73 3.26
CA ASP A 5 1.40 -10.03 2.04
C ASP A 5 1.23 -8.93 0.99
N SER A 6 0.01 -8.38 0.87
CA SER A 6 -0.28 -7.29 -0.05
C SER A 6 0.39 -5.99 0.36
N SER A 7 0.50 -5.70 1.67
CA SER A 7 1.28 -4.56 2.16
C SER A 7 2.76 -4.70 1.83
N VAL A 8 3.35 -5.90 2.01
CA VAL A 8 4.74 -6.17 1.63
C VAL A 8 4.93 -6.02 0.13
N ALA A 9 4.01 -6.55 -0.69
CA ALA A 9 4.04 -6.40 -2.14
C ALA A 9 3.94 -4.92 -2.56
N GLY A 10 3.07 -4.13 -1.91
CA GLY A 10 2.95 -2.69 -2.14
C GLY A 10 4.23 -1.92 -1.81
N PHE A 11 4.89 -2.28 -0.72
CA PHE A 11 6.19 -1.70 -0.36
C PHE A 11 7.26 -2.01 -1.41
N ILE A 12 7.40 -3.28 -1.80
CA ILE A 12 8.36 -3.71 -2.83
C ILE A 12 8.07 -3.02 -4.15
N TYR A 13 6.79 -2.91 -4.55
CA TYR A 13 6.38 -2.19 -5.74
C TYR A 13 6.87 -0.74 -5.73
N GLY A 14 6.73 -0.05 -4.59
CA GLY A 14 7.26 1.30 -4.42
C GLY A 14 8.77 1.37 -4.66
N GLN A 15 9.53 0.48 -4.01
CA GLN A 15 10.99 0.44 -4.12
C GLN A 15 11.47 0.16 -5.55
N VAL A 16 10.92 -0.86 -6.22
CA VAL A 16 11.33 -1.22 -7.59
C VAL A 16 10.87 -0.19 -8.64
N SER A 17 9.85 0.61 -8.32
CA SER A 17 9.37 1.71 -9.15
C SER A 17 10.13 3.02 -8.92
N GLY A 18 11.23 3.00 -8.16
CA GLY A 18 12.06 4.18 -7.88
C GLY A 18 11.43 5.18 -6.91
N LYS A 19 10.42 4.77 -6.14
CA LYS A 19 9.78 5.63 -5.14
C LYS A 19 10.64 5.73 -3.89
N ASN A 20 10.55 6.87 -3.21
CA ASN A 20 11.22 7.01 -1.92
C ASN A 20 10.54 6.15 -0.83
N ILE A 21 11.15 6.11 0.36
CA ILE A 21 10.64 5.30 1.47
C ILE A 21 9.24 5.73 1.91
N LYS A 22 8.95 7.04 1.96
CA LYS A 22 7.65 7.59 2.37
C LYS A 22 6.56 7.17 1.39
N GLU A 23 6.82 7.32 0.10
CA GLU A 23 5.93 6.85 -0.97
C GLU A 23 5.74 5.32 -0.93
N SER A 24 6.78 4.55 -0.67
CA SER A 24 6.69 3.09 -0.60
C SER A 24 5.84 2.62 0.58
N LEU A 25 5.91 3.31 1.72
CA LEU A 25 5.03 3.10 2.87
C LEU A 25 3.57 3.44 2.54
N ILE A 26 3.33 4.51 1.79
CA ILE A 26 1.99 4.86 1.29
C ILE A 26 1.42 3.72 0.43
N TYR A 27 2.20 3.19 -0.52
CA TYR A 27 1.78 2.07 -1.37
C TYR A 27 1.57 0.78 -0.57
N ALA A 28 2.37 0.53 0.47
CA ALA A 28 2.17 -0.60 1.37
C ALA A 28 0.80 -0.53 2.07
N THR A 29 0.49 0.61 2.69
CA THR A 29 -0.78 0.83 3.38
C THR A 29 -1.97 0.77 2.43
N ALA A 30 -1.86 1.36 1.24
CA ALA A 30 -2.90 1.31 0.23
C ALA A 30 -3.17 -0.13 -0.27
N SER A 31 -2.13 -0.93 -0.44
CA SER A 31 -2.23 -2.32 -0.93
C SER A 31 -2.89 -3.26 0.09
N GLY A 32 -2.51 -3.12 1.37
CA GLY A 32 -3.16 -3.84 2.46
C GLY A 32 -4.65 -3.47 2.57
N THR A 33 -4.96 -2.17 2.52
CA THR A 33 -6.34 -1.66 2.59
C THR A 33 -7.19 -2.11 1.40
N ALA A 34 -6.69 -2.04 0.17
CA ALA A 34 -7.41 -2.51 -1.01
C ALA A 34 -7.83 -3.99 -0.89
N THR A 35 -6.97 -4.80 -0.27
CA THR A 35 -7.19 -6.23 -0.06
C THR A 35 -8.29 -6.52 0.95
N THR A 36 -8.51 -5.66 1.94
CA THR A 36 -9.61 -5.83 2.92
C THR A 36 -10.95 -5.37 2.38
N LEU A 37 -10.97 -4.45 1.40
CA LEU A 37 -12.19 -3.90 0.81
C LEU A 37 -12.85 -4.85 -0.20
N ARG A 38 -12.13 -5.82 -0.77
CA ARG A 38 -12.72 -6.83 -1.66
C ARG A 38 -13.36 -7.96 -0.84
N ARG A 39 -14.65 -8.20 -1.09
CA ARG A 39 -15.36 -9.35 -0.52
C ARG A 39 -14.89 -10.65 -1.19
N GLY A 40 -14.50 -11.65 -0.39
CA GLY A 40 -14.14 -12.99 -0.87
C GLY A 40 -12.64 -13.20 -1.11
N THR A 41 -12.28 -14.00 -2.12
CA THR A 41 -10.90 -14.32 -2.54
C THR A 41 -10.39 -13.43 -3.68
N ALA A 42 -11.17 -12.42 -4.08
CA ALA A 42 -10.80 -11.54 -5.18
C ALA A 42 -9.56 -10.72 -4.84
N LEU A 43 -8.50 -10.88 -5.63
CA LEU A 43 -7.25 -10.14 -5.46
C LEU A 43 -7.47 -8.64 -5.67
N ALA A 44 -6.87 -7.81 -4.81
CA ALA A 44 -6.77 -6.37 -5.01
C ALA A 44 -6.12 -6.09 -6.37
N GLN A 45 -6.71 -5.18 -7.14
CA GLN A 45 -6.15 -4.76 -8.43
C GLN A 45 -5.39 -3.45 -8.27
N LYS A 46 -4.48 -3.17 -9.20
CA LYS A 46 -3.67 -1.95 -9.18
C LYS A 46 -4.54 -0.69 -9.09
N GLU A 47 -5.66 -0.66 -9.81
CA GLU A 47 -6.59 0.47 -9.85
C GLU A 47 -7.30 0.69 -8.50
N ASP A 48 -7.50 -0.38 -7.71
CA ASP A 48 -8.06 -0.26 -6.36
C ASP A 48 -7.05 0.40 -5.41
N ILE A 49 -5.77 0.03 -5.56
CA ILE A 49 -4.66 0.57 -4.76
C ILE A 49 -4.46 2.05 -5.12
N GLU A 50 -4.41 2.40 -6.40
CA GLU A 50 -4.20 3.78 -6.87
C GLU A 50 -5.30 4.74 -6.41
N LYS A 51 -6.52 4.26 -6.19
CA LYS A 51 -7.60 5.06 -5.58
C LYS A 51 -7.36 5.36 -4.10
N ILE A 52 -6.65 4.50 -3.39
CA ILE A 52 -6.39 4.61 -1.95
C ILE A 52 -5.10 5.37 -1.67
N VAL A 53 -4.07 5.26 -2.53
CA VAL A 53 -2.80 5.99 -2.40
C VAL A 53 -2.96 7.46 -2.01
N PRO A 54 -3.81 8.29 -2.67
CA PRO A 54 -3.97 9.70 -2.30
C PRO A 54 -4.72 9.94 -0.97
N GLN A 55 -5.28 8.89 -0.37
CA GLN A 55 -5.99 8.95 0.92
C GLN A 55 -5.10 8.57 2.11
N VAL A 56 -3.87 8.09 1.86
CA VAL A 56 -2.94 7.70 2.93
C VAL A 56 -2.14 8.92 3.37
N GLU A 57 -2.32 9.29 4.63
CA GLU A 57 -1.51 10.30 5.30
C GLU A 57 -0.33 9.63 6.01
N LEU A 58 0.85 10.25 5.88
CA LEU A 58 2.08 9.77 6.50
C LEU A 58 2.61 10.86 7.43
N GLU A 59 2.77 10.51 8.70
CA GLU A 59 3.35 11.35 9.73
C GLU A 59 4.69 10.76 10.19
N ILE A 60 5.69 11.62 10.34
CA ILE A 60 6.98 11.27 10.92
C ILE A 60 6.95 11.63 12.40
N ILE A 61 7.03 10.62 13.26
CA ILE A 61 6.84 10.78 14.72
C ILE A 61 8.15 11.19 15.41
N SER A 62 9.30 10.97 14.78
CA SER A 62 10.60 11.53 15.16
C SER A 62 11.55 11.45 13.97
N GLU A 63 12.20 12.57 13.65
CA GLU A 63 13.50 12.61 12.99
C GLU A 63 14.45 13.08 14.11
N ASP A 64 15.48 12.27 14.43
CA ASP A 64 16.53 12.69 15.39
C ASP A 64 17.15 14.03 14.96
#